data_AF-A0A7C3Y1L8-F1
#
_entry.id   AF-A0A7C3Y1L8-F1
#
_cell.length_a   1.000
_cell.length_b   1.000
_cell.length_c   1.000
_cell.angle_alpha   90.00
_cell.angle_beta   90.00
_cell.angle_gamma   90.00
#
_symmetry.space_group_name_H-M   'P 1'
#
loop_
_entity.id
_entity.type
_entity.pdbx_description
1 polymer ?
#
loop_
_entity_poly.entity_id
_entity_poly.type
_entity_poly.pdbx_seq_one_letter_code
_entity_poly.pdbx_strand_id
1 'polypeptide(L)'
;MGKYNLPFVVYNQGSIVHLETSAVMLLDTRNIFKLLKELKPRKHMIEQMGASYMANGIVTLAGSRLYTSMADTDEIIDEALKRFDSIFQNVEN
;
A
#
# COMPACT_ATOMS: atom_id res chain seq x y z
N MET A 1 -13.01 6.97 -8.82
CA MET A 1 -11.82 6.13 -9.08
C MET A 1 -10.64 7.05 -9.36
N GLY A 2 -9.44 6.72 -8.88
CA GLY A 2 -8.25 7.58 -8.98
C GLY A 2 -7.64 7.65 -10.39
N LYS A 3 -6.55 8.44 -10.55
CA LYS A 3 -5.87 8.73 -11.83
C LYS A 3 -5.55 7.50 -12.69
N TYR A 4 -5.09 6.41 -12.07
CA TYR A 4 -4.69 5.17 -12.76
C TYR A 4 -5.72 4.03 -12.67
N ASN A 5 -6.91 4.30 -12.14
CA ASN A 5 -7.97 3.29 -11.96
C ASN A 5 -7.54 2.02 -11.18
N LEU A 6 -6.55 2.13 -10.28
CA LEU A 6 -6.06 1.02 -9.48
C LEU A 6 -7.03 0.68 -8.33
N PRO A 7 -7.16 -0.61 -7.95
CA PRO A 7 -7.95 -1.01 -6.79
C PRO A 7 -7.16 -0.77 -5.49
N PHE A 8 -7.62 0.16 -4.67
CA PHE A 8 -7.05 0.41 -3.34
C PHE A 8 -8.09 0.98 -2.38
N VAL A 9 -7.81 0.88 -1.09
CA VAL A 9 -8.50 1.61 -0.04
C VAL A 9 -7.47 2.41 0.74
N VAL A 10 -7.72 3.70 0.94
CA VAL A 10 -6.86 4.57 1.74
C VAL A 10 -7.67 5.25 2.82
N TYR A 11 -7.15 5.26 4.04
CA TYR A 11 -7.73 5.98 5.17
C TYR A 11 -6.66 6.26 6.22
N ASN A 12 -6.95 7.16 7.16
CA ASN A 12 -6.05 7.48 8.26
C ASN A 12 -6.72 7.25 9.62
N GLN A 13 -5.94 6.81 10.60
CA GLN A 13 -6.32 6.75 12.00
C GLN A 13 -5.26 7.45 12.83
N GLY A 14 -5.56 8.68 13.26
CA GLY A 14 -4.54 9.58 13.82
C GLY A 14 -3.45 9.87 12.78
N SER A 15 -2.19 9.68 13.16
CA SER A 15 -1.02 9.86 12.29
C SER A 15 -0.60 8.59 11.54
N ILE A 16 -1.46 7.57 11.48
CA ILE A 16 -1.20 6.34 10.72
C ILE A 16 -2.04 6.38 9.45
N VAL A 17 -1.39 6.31 8.30
CA VAL A 17 -2.03 6.18 6.99
C VAL A 17 -2.02 4.72 6.58
N HIS A 18 -3.20 4.21 6.29
CA HIS A 18 -3.42 2.88 5.74
C HIS A 18 -3.62 3.00 4.24
N LEU A 19 -2.79 2.32 3.46
CA LEU A 19 -2.84 2.17 2.03
C LEU A 19 -2.96 0.67 1.71
N GLU A 20 -4.18 0.21 1.57
CA GLU A 20 -4.49 -1.21 1.39
C GLU A 20 -4.71 -1.50 -0.10
N THR A 21 -3.81 -2.29 -0.71
CA THR A 21 -3.86 -2.63 -2.14
C THR A 21 -4.24 -4.09 -2.38
N SER A 22 -3.86 -5.00 -1.50
CA SER A 22 -3.99 -6.46 -1.71
C SER A 22 -5.09 -7.13 -0.87
N ALA A 23 -5.81 -6.36 -0.04
CA ALA A 23 -6.87 -6.84 0.84
C ALA A 23 -6.45 -8.06 1.71
N VAL A 24 -5.19 -8.15 2.13
CA VAL A 24 -4.69 -9.24 2.99
C VAL A 24 -5.47 -9.29 4.31
N MET A 25 -5.85 -8.12 4.85
CA MET A 25 -6.64 -8.02 6.08
C MET A 25 -8.09 -8.52 5.95
N LEU A 26 -8.58 -8.77 4.72
CA LEU A 26 -9.93 -9.29 4.44
C LEU A 26 -9.95 -10.80 4.16
N LEU A 27 -8.85 -11.51 4.42
CA LEU A 27 -8.80 -12.96 4.26
C LEU A 27 -9.68 -13.66 5.31
N ASP A 28 -10.48 -14.61 4.85
CA ASP A 28 -11.31 -15.43 5.73
C ASP A 28 -10.45 -16.49 6.42
N THR A 29 -10.16 -16.27 7.69
CA THR A 29 -9.35 -17.19 8.52
C THR A 29 -10.14 -18.40 9.03
N ARG A 30 -11.47 -18.42 8.87
CA ARG A 30 -12.32 -19.54 9.29
C ARG A 30 -12.36 -20.66 8.25
N ASN A 31 -12.05 -20.35 6.98
CA ASN A 31 -11.97 -21.32 5.90
C ASN A 31 -10.52 -21.52 5.45
N ILE A 32 -9.87 -22.57 5.96
CA ILE A 32 -8.44 -22.85 5.73
C ILE A 32 -8.11 -23.06 4.24
N PHE A 33 -9.00 -23.71 3.47
CA PHE A 33 -8.77 -23.97 2.05
C PHE A 33 -8.81 -22.69 1.22
N LYS A 34 -9.78 -21.82 1.51
CA LYS A 34 -9.91 -20.50 0.88
C LYS A 34 -8.74 -19.59 1.26
N LEU A 35 -8.38 -19.56 2.55
CA LEU A 35 -7.23 -18.82 3.05
C LEU A 35 -5.95 -19.20 2.30
N LEU A 36 -5.61 -20.48 2.23
CA LEU A 36 -4.38 -20.94 1.57
C LEU A 36 -4.36 -20.59 0.07
N LYS A 37 -5.52 -20.66 -0.61
CA LYS A 37 -5.64 -20.29 -2.02
C LYS A 37 -5.41 -18.79 -2.26
N GLU A 38 -5.93 -17.94 -1.38
CA GLU A 38 -5.90 -16.47 -1.58
C GLU A 38 -4.69 -15.78 -0.94
N LEU A 39 -4.08 -16.37 0.09
CA LEU A 39 -3.00 -15.76 0.86
C LEU A 39 -1.76 -15.51 0.00
N LYS A 40 -1.30 -16.53 -0.75
CA LYS A 40 -0.06 -16.45 -1.53
C LYS A 40 -0.06 -15.30 -2.55
N PRO A 41 -1.06 -15.16 -3.44
CA PRO A 41 -1.06 -14.06 -4.42
C PRO A 41 -1.18 -12.68 -3.75
N ARG A 42 -2.04 -12.53 -2.72
CA ARG A 42 -2.20 -11.25 -2.02
C ARG A 42 -0.96 -10.83 -1.25
N LYS A 43 -0.28 -11.79 -0.61
CA LYS A 43 1.01 -11.57 0.05
C LYS A 43 2.10 -11.19 -0.96
N HIS A 44 2.18 -11.88 -2.09
CA HIS A 44 3.18 -11.56 -3.10
C HIS A 44 2.98 -10.14 -3.65
N MET A 45 1.74 -9.76 -3.91
CA MET A 45 1.39 -8.42 -4.38
C MET A 45 1.79 -7.34 -3.36
N ILE A 46 1.49 -7.51 -2.06
CA ILE A 46 1.85 -6.49 -1.05
C ILE A 46 3.37 -6.38 -0.85
N GLU A 47 4.10 -7.49 -1.01
CA GLU A 47 5.56 -7.50 -0.99
C GLU A 47 6.16 -6.74 -2.19
N GLN A 48 5.61 -6.93 -3.39
CA GLN A 48 6.03 -6.18 -4.59
C GLN A 48 5.75 -4.68 -4.47
N MET A 49 4.56 -4.31 -3.97
CA MET A 49 4.23 -2.91 -3.72
C MET A 49 5.17 -2.32 -2.67
N GLY A 50 5.40 -3.01 -1.56
CA GLY A 50 6.34 -2.58 -0.51
C GLY A 50 7.77 -2.41 -1.04
N ALA A 51 8.24 -3.32 -1.90
CA ALA A 51 9.55 -3.21 -2.56
C ALA A 51 9.61 -2.00 -3.51
N SER A 52 8.55 -1.75 -4.28
CA SER A 52 8.45 -0.59 -5.17
C SER A 52 8.44 0.73 -4.40
N TYR A 53 7.69 0.80 -3.29
CA TYR A 53 7.70 1.93 -2.36
C TYR A 53 9.11 2.19 -1.83
N MET A 54 9.78 1.16 -1.32
CA MET A 54 11.13 1.27 -0.79
C MET A 54 12.13 1.75 -1.85
N ALA A 55 12.05 1.20 -3.07
CA ALA A 55 12.93 1.58 -4.18
C ALA A 55 12.76 3.06 -4.59
N ASN A 56 11.59 3.64 -4.34
CA ASN A 56 11.30 5.07 -4.59
C ASN A 56 11.46 5.93 -3.32
N GLY A 57 12.11 5.40 -2.28
CA GLY A 57 12.40 6.13 -1.05
C GLY A 57 11.19 6.33 -0.13
N ILE A 58 10.15 5.50 -0.24
CA ILE A 58 9.01 5.49 0.67
C ILE A 58 9.08 4.24 1.54
N VAL A 59 9.33 4.43 2.83
CA VAL A 59 9.34 3.32 3.79
C VAL A 59 7.92 3.08 4.29
N THR A 60 7.42 1.86 4.08
CA THR A 60 6.10 1.43 4.56
C THR A 60 6.25 0.21 5.47
N LEU A 61 5.36 0.08 6.45
CA LEU A 61 5.26 -1.13 7.24
C LEU A 61 4.48 -2.17 6.45
N ALA A 62 5.20 -3.23 6.06
CA ALA A 62 4.66 -4.37 5.30
C ALA A 62 3.89 -3.97 4.02
N GLY A 63 4.29 -2.89 3.35
CA GLY A 63 3.67 -2.47 2.09
C GLY A 63 2.27 -1.82 2.23
N SER A 64 1.78 -1.56 3.45
CA SER A 64 0.41 -1.06 3.67
C SER A 64 0.28 0.14 4.59
N ARG A 65 1.24 0.43 5.46
CA ARG A 65 1.09 1.48 6.48
C ARG A 65 2.22 2.49 6.46
N LEU A 66 1.86 3.75 6.59
CA LEU A 66 2.78 4.87 6.78
C LEU A 66 2.51 5.53 8.13
N TYR A 67 3.57 5.98 8.78
CA TYR A 67 3.52 6.66 10.07
C TYR A 67 4.02 8.08 9.86
N THR A 68 3.13 9.05 10.08
CA THR A 68 3.46 10.46 9.98
C THR A 68 3.70 11.07 11.36
N SER A 69 4.34 12.23 11.34
CA SER A 69 4.79 12.98 12.50
C SER A 69 4.82 14.46 12.18
N MET A 70 5.17 15.29 13.16
CA MET A 70 5.39 16.72 12.93
C MET A 70 6.59 17.02 12.02
N ALA A 71 7.44 16.03 11.73
CA ALA A 71 8.55 16.18 10.81
C ALA A 71 8.12 16.10 9.33
N ASP A 72 6.92 15.57 9.05
CA ASP A 72 6.40 15.41 7.70
C ASP A 72 5.69 16.69 7.25
N THR A 73 6.46 17.69 6.83
CA THR A 73 5.95 18.97 6.34
C THR A 73 5.23 18.84 5.01
N ASP A 74 4.49 19.87 4.59
CA ASP A 74 3.77 19.88 3.32
C ASP A 74 4.70 19.59 2.12
N GLU A 75 5.93 20.09 2.13
CA GLU A 75 6.92 19.82 1.08
C GLU A 75 7.33 18.33 1.02
N ILE A 76 7.48 17.69 2.19
CA ILE A 76 7.80 16.26 2.28
C ILE A 76 6.61 15.42 1.80
N ILE A 77 5.39 15.81 2.15
CA ILE A 77 4.17 15.15 1.69
C ILE A 77 4.03 15.27 0.17
N ASP A 78 4.23 16.46 -0.39
CA ASP A 78 4.18 16.69 -1.84
C ASP A 78 5.22 15.86 -2.60
N GLU A 79 6.44 15.71 -2.04
CA GLU A 79 7.45 14.85 -2.63
C GLU A 79 7.06 13.37 -2.57
N ALA A 80 6.52 12.90 -1.43
CA ALA A 80 6.03 11.54 -1.29
C ALA A 80 4.90 11.22 -2.29
N LEU A 81 3.97 12.16 -2.51
CA LEU A 81 2.90 12.02 -3.49
C LEU A 81 3.42 11.89 -4.93
N LYS A 82 4.48 12.63 -5.31
CA LYS A 82 5.13 12.48 -6.63
C LYS A 82 5.79 11.12 -6.81
N ARG A 83 6.40 10.59 -5.75
CA ARG A 83 7.00 9.24 -5.74
C ARG A 83 5.91 8.17 -5.87
N PHE A 84 4.78 8.30 -5.17
CA PHE A 84 3.62 7.43 -5.35
C PHE A 84 3.05 7.49 -6.78
N ASP A 85 2.89 8.69 -7.35
CA ASP A 85 2.45 8.86 -8.73
C ASP A 85 3.39 8.14 -9.72
N SER A 86 4.70 8.24 -9.48
CA SER A 86 5.74 7.58 -10.27
C SER A 86 5.68 6.05 -10.18
N ILE A 87 5.27 5.51 -9.04
CA ILE A 87 5.09 4.07 -8.83
C ILE A 87 3.80 3.59 -9.52
N PHE A 88 2.69 4.29 -9.28
CA PHE A 88 1.36 3.83 -9.72
C PHE A 88 1.18 3.87 -11.24
N GLN A 89 1.85 4.75 -11.97
CA GLN A 89 1.86 4.72 -13.43
C GLN A 89 2.48 3.45 -14.03
N ASN A 90 3.31 2.73 -13.26
CA ASN A 90 4.02 1.52 -13.70
C ASN A 90 3.33 0.24 -13.23
N VAL A 91 2.16 0.32 -12.57
CA VAL A 91 1.40 -0.86 -12.15
C VAL A 91 0.59 -1.39 -13.32
N GLU A 92 0.87 -2.62 -13.73
CA GLU A 92 0.11 -3.35 -14.75
C GLU A 92 -1.06 -4.11 -14.11
N ASN A 93 -2.19 -4.18 -14.84
CA ASN A 93 -3.40 -4.89 -14.41
C ASN A 93 -3.40 -6.36 -14.84
#